data_AF-A0A148N691-F1
#
_entry.id   AF-A0A148N691-F1
#
_cell.length_a   1.000
_cell.length_b   1.000
_cell.length_c   1.000
_cell.angle_alpha   90.00
_cell.angle_beta   90.00
_cell.angle_gamma   90.00
#
_symmetry.space_group_name_H-M   'P 1'
#
loop_
_entity.id
_entity.type
_entity.pdbx_description
1 polymer ?
#
loop_
_entity_poly.entity_id
_entity_poly.type
_entity_poly.pdbx_seq_one_letter_code
_entity_poly.pdbx_strand_id
1 'polypeptide(L)'
;MHTQHPQASHVTFAWRLLTDQGLRERFSDAGEPSGTAGRPILAHLQGKDLINCCLAVIRYFGGIKLGAGGLARAYGQAAKQVLEIAQMHPHIVYRTMTMTIDYSQYQTLPKRLESLGVLMGEAQFGTQVTVTLEVPENQWEPVQQLIERL
;
A
#
# COMPACT_ATOMS: atom_id res chain seq x y z
N MET A 1 -5.57 9.00 -17.80
CA MET A 1 -6.48 7.95 -18.34
C MET A 1 -7.46 8.51 -19.36
N HIS A 2 -8.40 9.39 -19.02
CA HIS A 2 -9.37 9.92 -20.01
C HIS A 2 -8.73 10.58 -21.24
N THR A 3 -7.64 11.33 -21.06
CA THR A 3 -6.88 11.94 -22.16
C THR A 3 -6.18 10.93 -23.07
N GLN A 4 -5.74 9.80 -22.51
CA GLN A 4 -5.06 8.72 -23.25
C GLN A 4 -6.06 7.75 -23.91
N HIS A 5 -7.29 7.68 -23.40
CA HIS A 5 -8.34 6.78 -23.87
C HIS A 5 -9.65 7.55 -24.15
N PRO A 6 -9.65 8.50 -25.10
CA PRO A 6 -10.81 9.36 -25.35
C PRO A 6 -12.02 8.60 -25.91
N GLN A 7 -11.81 7.43 -26.51
CA GLN A 7 -12.86 6.55 -27.05
C GLN A 7 -13.40 5.55 -26.02
N ALA A 8 -12.92 5.60 -24.77
CA ALA A 8 -13.43 4.73 -23.71
C ALA A 8 -14.90 5.06 -23.43
N SER A 9 -15.73 4.03 -23.37
CA SER A 9 -17.14 4.17 -23.00
C SER A 9 -17.28 4.45 -21.51
N HIS A 10 -16.48 3.77 -20.68
CA HIS A 10 -16.46 3.94 -19.23
C HIS A 10 -15.04 3.82 -18.69
N VAL A 11 -14.74 4.61 -17.66
CA VAL A 11 -13.50 4.48 -16.85
C VAL A 11 -13.94 4.30 -15.40
N THR A 12 -14.14 3.05 -15.02
CA THR A 12 -14.64 2.68 -13.69
C THR A 12 -13.46 2.49 -12.75
N PHE A 13 -13.66 2.68 -11.46
CA PHE A 13 -12.56 2.53 -10.51
C PHE A 13 -13.04 2.14 -9.11
N ALA A 14 -12.11 1.61 -8.31
CA ALA A 14 -12.21 1.61 -6.86
C ALA A 14 -10.85 1.92 -6.22
N TRP A 15 -10.89 2.47 -5.01
CA TRP A 15 -9.70 2.72 -4.23
C TRP A 15 -9.94 2.43 -2.75
N ARG A 16 -8.84 2.10 -2.06
CA ARG A 16 -8.77 1.89 -0.62
C ARG A 16 -7.57 2.69 -0.12
N LEU A 17 -7.80 3.62 0.81
CA LEU A 17 -6.78 4.53 1.32
C LEU A 17 -6.80 4.51 2.84
N LEU A 18 -5.66 4.19 3.45
CA LEU A 18 -5.49 4.31 4.89
C LEU A 18 -5.21 5.78 5.22
N THR A 19 -6.05 6.36 6.07
CA THR A 19 -5.91 7.74 6.54
C THR A 19 -5.66 7.76 8.05
N ASP A 20 -5.32 8.92 8.59
CA ASP A 20 -5.29 9.18 10.04
C ASP A 20 -6.62 8.85 10.73
N GLN A 21 -7.74 8.99 10.02
CA GLN A 21 -9.09 8.65 10.48
C GLN A 21 -9.49 7.20 10.21
N GLY A 22 -8.56 6.34 9.78
CA GLY A 22 -8.79 4.94 9.44
C GLY A 22 -8.93 4.67 7.95
N LEU A 23 -9.37 3.45 7.61
CA LEU A 23 -9.49 3.01 6.22
C LEU A 23 -10.70 3.65 5.53
N ARG A 24 -10.45 4.36 4.43
CA ARG A 24 -11.47 4.94 3.56
C ARG A 24 -11.53 4.16 2.25
N GLU A 25 -12.74 3.94 1.74
CA GLU A 25 -12.95 3.19 0.51
C GLU A 25 -13.98 3.89 -0.37
N ARG A 26 -13.81 3.80 -1.69
CA ARG A 26 -14.79 4.32 -2.65
C ARG A 26 -14.70 3.54 -3.96
N PHE A 27 -15.81 3.48 -4.66
CA PHE A 27 -15.86 3.03 -6.05
C PHE A 27 -16.71 3.95 -6.91
N SER A 28 -16.57 3.81 -8.23
CA SER A 28 -17.37 4.50 -9.24
C SER A 28 -17.68 3.54 -10.39
N ASP A 29 -18.95 3.45 -10.76
CA ASP A 29 -19.40 2.72 -11.94
C ASP A 29 -19.29 3.55 -13.23
N ALA A 30 -18.94 4.84 -13.14
CA ALA A 30 -18.67 5.74 -14.28
C ALA A 30 -19.69 5.67 -15.44
N GLY A 31 -20.98 5.59 -15.11
CA GLY A 31 -22.08 5.52 -16.08
C GLY A 31 -22.55 4.10 -16.42
N GLU A 32 -21.87 3.06 -15.93
CA GLU A 32 -22.40 1.70 -15.93
C GLU A 32 -23.59 1.57 -14.97
N PRO A 33 -24.44 0.53 -15.13
CA PRO A 33 -25.47 0.22 -14.15
C PRO A 33 -24.90 0.09 -12.73
N SER A 34 -25.61 0.67 -11.76
CA SER A 34 -25.15 0.77 -10.37
C SER A 34 -24.69 -0.57 -9.80
N GLY A 35 -23.49 -0.58 -9.22
CA GLY A 35 -22.88 -1.73 -8.57
C GLY A 35 -22.36 -2.81 -9.52
N THR A 36 -22.40 -2.61 -10.83
CA THR A 36 -21.96 -3.63 -11.81
C THR A 36 -20.51 -3.51 -12.24
N ALA A 37 -19.79 -2.45 -11.84
CA ALA A 37 -18.42 -2.24 -12.25
C ALA A 37 -17.48 -1.91 -11.09
N GLY A 38 -17.65 -0.75 -10.46
CA GLY A 38 -16.77 -0.28 -9.39
C GLY A 38 -16.82 -1.18 -8.15
N ARG A 39 -18.02 -1.69 -7.81
CA ARG A 39 -18.20 -2.58 -6.65
C ARG A 39 -17.47 -3.93 -6.80
N PRO A 40 -17.54 -4.65 -7.94
CA PRO A 40 -16.69 -5.80 -8.21
C PRO A 40 -15.19 -5.51 -8.09
N ILE A 41 -14.73 -4.35 -8.58
CA ILE A 41 -13.32 -3.95 -8.45
C ILE A 41 -12.95 -3.79 -6.97
N LEU A 42 -13.76 -3.07 -6.20
CA LEU A 42 -13.53 -2.88 -4.76
C LEU A 42 -13.49 -4.20 -4.00
N ALA A 43 -14.39 -5.13 -4.31
CA ALA A 43 -14.44 -6.45 -3.66
C ALA A 43 -13.13 -7.23 -3.84
N HIS A 44 -12.46 -7.10 -5.00
CA HIS A 44 -11.15 -7.71 -5.22
C HIS A 44 -10.02 -7.04 -4.44
N LEU A 45 -10.06 -5.70 -4.27
CA LEU A 45 -9.10 -5.00 -3.42
C LEU A 45 -9.29 -5.41 -1.95
N GLN A 46 -10.56 -5.51 -1.50
CA GLN A 46 -10.93 -5.97 -0.15
C GLN A 46 -10.49 -7.41 0.10
N GLY A 47 -10.78 -8.34 -0.81
CA GLY A 47 -10.42 -9.75 -0.66
C GLY A 47 -8.91 -10.05 -0.65
N LYS A 48 -8.07 -9.08 -1.01
CA LYS A 48 -6.60 -9.14 -0.91
C LYS A 48 -6.02 -8.22 0.17
N ASP A 49 -6.88 -7.60 0.99
CA ASP A 49 -6.48 -6.65 2.04
C ASP A 49 -5.58 -5.50 1.55
N LEU A 50 -5.72 -5.10 0.28
CA LEU A 50 -4.91 -4.05 -0.32
C LEU A 50 -5.36 -2.67 0.15
N ILE A 51 -4.40 -1.85 0.55
CA ILE A 51 -4.62 -0.47 0.98
C ILE A 51 -3.66 0.45 0.23
N ASN A 52 -3.91 1.77 0.32
CA ASN A 52 -3.13 2.81 -0.36
C ASN A 52 -3.00 2.57 -1.87
N CYS A 53 -4.09 2.13 -2.49
CA CYS A 53 -4.11 1.80 -3.92
C CYS A 53 -5.42 2.23 -4.60
N CYS A 54 -5.35 2.41 -5.92
CA CYS A 54 -6.49 2.65 -6.79
C CYS A 54 -6.37 1.72 -8.00
N LEU A 55 -7.48 1.06 -8.35
CA LEU A 55 -7.59 0.23 -9.54
C LEU A 55 -8.69 0.80 -10.43
N ALA A 56 -8.34 1.08 -11.68
CA ALA A 56 -9.27 1.54 -12.70
C ALA A 56 -9.36 0.53 -13.84
N VAL A 57 -10.56 0.34 -14.38
CA VAL A 57 -10.81 -0.48 -15.57
C VAL A 57 -11.41 0.40 -16.65
N ILE A 58 -10.77 0.38 -17.82
CA ILE A 58 -11.21 1.12 -19.00
C ILE A 58 -12.01 0.14 -19.87
N ARG A 59 -13.25 0.50 -20.19
CA ARG A 59 -14.12 -0.30 -21.05
C ARG A 59 -14.40 0.42 -22.36
N TYR A 60 -14.27 -0.31 -23.45
CA TYR A 60 -14.76 0.06 -24.77
C TYR A 60 -16.00 -0.78 -25.10
N PHE A 61 -17.08 -0.16 -25.56
CA PHE A 61 -18.30 -0.88 -25.93
C PHE A 61 -18.09 -1.71 -27.21
N GLY A 62 -18.26 -3.03 -27.11
CA GLY A 62 -18.04 -3.98 -28.21
C GLY A 62 -19.27 -4.31 -29.04
N GLY A 63 -20.34 -3.50 -28.99
CA GLY A 63 -21.56 -3.72 -29.78
C GLY A 63 -22.63 -4.62 -29.16
N ILE A 64 -22.29 -5.41 -28.12
CA ILE A 64 -23.23 -6.33 -27.45
C ILE A 64 -23.34 -6.00 -25.95
N LYS A 65 -24.57 -5.96 -25.43
CA LYS A 65 -24.84 -5.75 -24.01
C LYS A 65 -24.64 -7.04 -23.22
N LEU A 66 -23.88 -6.97 -22.13
CA LEU A 66 -23.54 -8.13 -21.28
C LEU A 66 -24.58 -8.43 -20.18
N GLY A 67 -25.51 -7.49 -19.93
CA GLY A 67 -26.38 -7.51 -18.75
C GLY A 67 -25.61 -7.29 -17.44
N ALA A 68 -26.33 -7.06 -16.34
CA ALA A 68 -25.72 -6.70 -15.06
C ALA A 68 -24.73 -7.76 -14.53
N GLY A 69 -25.11 -9.05 -14.59
CA GLY A 69 -24.24 -10.14 -14.15
C GLY A 69 -23.05 -10.39 -15.08
N GLY A 70 -23.16 -10.05 -16.36
CA GLY A 70 -22.03 -10.11 -17.29
C GLY A 70 -21.03 -8.98 -17.03
N LEU A 71 -21.50 -7.76 -16.79
CA LEU A 71 -20.66 -6.62 -16.41
C LEU A 71 -19.91 -6.88 -15.10
N ALA A 72 -20.62 -7.31 -14.06
CA ALA A 72 -20.01 -7.58 -12.76
C ALA A 72 -18.88 -8.61 -12.86
N ARG A 73 -19.09 -9.68 -13.63
CA ARG A 73 -18.05 -10.68 -13.90
C ARG A 73 -16.89 -10.12 -14.70
N ALA A 74 -17.14 -9.32 -15.75
CA ALA A 74 -16.08 -8.76 -16.59
C ALA A 74 -15.17 -7.81 -15.80
N TYR A 75 -15.74 -6.86 -15.05
CA TYR A 75 -14.97 -5.93 -14.22
C TYR A 75 -14.22 -6.63 -13.08
N GLY A 76 -14.86 -7.60 -12.42
CA GLY A 76 -14.20 -8.41 -11.39
C GLY A 76 -13.02 -9.20 -11.95
N GLN A 77 -13.20 -9.88 -13.09
CA GLN A 77 -12.11 -10.65 -13.72
C GLN A 77 -10.95 -9.74 -14.15
N ALA A 78 -11.23 -8.57 -14.73
CA ALA A 78 -10.17 -7.61 -15.09
C ALA A 78 -9.38 -7.16 -13.84
N ALA A 79 -10.06 -6.87 -12.74
CA ALA A 79 -9.41 -6.54 -11.47
C ALA A 79 -8.57 -7.71 -10.95
N LYS A 80 -9.12 -8.93 -10.96
CA LYS A 80 -8.40 -10.14 -10.52
C LYS A 80 -7.09 -10.33 -11.30
N GLN A 81 -7.15 -10.26 -12.63
CA GLN A 81 -5.99 -10.51 -13.50
C GLN A 81 -4.85 -9.52 -13.25
N VAL A 82 -5.14 -8.22 -13.10
CA VAL A 82 -4.08 -7.24 -12.82
C VAL A 82 -3.49 -7.44 -11.42
N LEU A 83 -4.31 -7.84 -10.44
CA LEU A 83 -3.86 -8.13 -9.07
C LEU A 83 -3.09 -9.45 -8.93
N GLU A 84 -3.10 -10.33 -9.93
CA GLU A 84 -2.28 -11.53 -9.99
C GLU A 84 -0.85 -11.23 -10.46
N ILE A 85 -0.68 -10.20 -11.30
CA ILE A 85 0.64 -9.83 -11.85
C ILE A 85 1.25 -8.59 -11.19
N ALA A 86 0.48 -7.85 -10.39
CA ALA A 86 0.96 -6.68 -9.69
C ALA A 86 1.94 -7.06 -8.57
N GLN A 87 3.07 -6.34 -8.51
CA GLN A 87 4.01 -6.45 -7.41
C GLN A 87 3.45 -5.75 -6.18
N MET A 88 3.21 -6.51 -5.11
CA MET A 88 2.69 -6.00 -3.85
C MET A 88 3.85 -5.74 -2.87
N HIS A 89 3.73 -4.66 -2.10
CA HIS A 89 4.66 -4.33 -1.04
C HIS A 89 3.90 -4.30 0.29
N PRO A 90 4.48 -4.82 1.38
CA PRO A 90 3.86 -4.71 2.69
C PRO A 90 3.75 -3.24 3.09
N HIS A 91 2.63 -2.86 3.68
CA HIS A 91 2.51 -1.59 4.37
C HIS A 91 2.99 -1.76 5.81
N ILE A 92 4.14 -1.17 6.13
CA ILE A 92 4.75 -1.21 7.45
C ILE A 92 4.61 0.16 8.09
N VAL A 93 4.04 0.20 9.30
CA VAL A 93 4.01 1.41 10.12
C VAL A 93 5.32 1.45 10.90
N TYR A 94 6.03 2.57 10.79
CA TYR A 94 7.28 2.82 11.50
C TYR A 94 7.06 3.82 12.63
N ARG A 95 7.78 3.63 13.72
CA ARG A 95 7.96 4.59 14.80
C ARG A 95 9.39 5.08 14.81
N THR A 96 9.53 6.39 14.96
CA THR A 96 10.83 7.03 15.09
C THR A 96 11.34 6.93 16.51
N MET A 97 12.61 6.56 16.66
CA MET A 97 13.38 6.64 17.90
C MET A 97 14.70 7.36 17.63
N THR A 98 15.19 8.14 18.59
CA THR A 98 16.53 8.73 18.53
C THR A 98 17.35 8.23 19.69
N MET A 99 18.61 7.89 19.43
CA MET A 99 19.55 7.45 20.46
C MET A 99 20.95 8.03 20.24
N THR A 100 21.69 8.20 21.33
CA THR A 100 23.10 8.65 21.30
C THR A 100 23.98 7.51 21.77
N ILE A 101 24.98 7.15 20.96
CA ILE A 101 25.85 6.00 21.15
C ILE A 101 27.30 6.33 20.83
N ASP A 102 28.22 5.51 21.33
CA ASP A 102 29.62 5.61 20.95
C ASP A 102 29.85 5.11 19.51
N TYR A 103 30.94 5.59 18.89
CA TYR A 103 31.30 5.21 17.53
C TYR A 103 31.47 3.69 17.33
N SER A 104 31.94 2.97 18.36
CA SER A 104 32.09 1.51 18.32
C SER A 104 30.74 0.80 18.22
N GLN A 105 29.73 1.27 18.97
CA GLN A 105 28.37 0.76 18.91
C GLN A 105 27.73 1.09 17.55
N TYR A 106 27.90 2.33 17.06
CA TYR A 106 27.37 2.75 15.76
C TYR A 106 27.83 1.86 14.60
N GLN A 107 29.09 1.42 14.60
CA GLN A 107 29.62 0.53 13.54
C GLN A 107 28.98 -0.86 13.52
N THR A 108 28.50 -1.37 14.66
CA THR A 108 27.90 -2.71 14.78
C THR A 108 26.38 -2.69 14.75
N LEU A 109 25.77 -1.53 15.02
CA LEU A 109 24.33 -1.35 15.12
C LEU A 109 23.55 -1.76 13.85
N PRO A 110 23.96 -1.38 12.61
CA PRO A 110 23.21 -1.75 11.41
C PRO A 110 22.99 -3.27 11.29
N LYS A 111 24.03 -4.07 11.52
CA LYS A 111 23.95 -5.54 11.44
C LYS A 111 23.04 -6.15 12.49
N ARG A 112 22.96 -5.55 13.68
CA ARG A 112 22.10 -6.01 14.78
C ARG A 112 20.63 -5.69 14.53
N LEU A 113 20.36 -4.64 13.75
CA LEU A 113 19.03 -4.12 13.49
C LEU A 113 18.43 -4.61 12.16
N GLU A 114 19.26 -5.07 11.22
CA GLU A 114 18.83 -5.53 9.89
C GLU A 114 17.77 -6.63 9.96
N SER A 115 17.95 -7.65 10.80
CA SER A 115 16.98 -8.74 10.95
C SER A 115 15.65 -8.31 11.58
N LEU A 116 15.61 -7.12 12.18
CA LEU A 116 14.41 -6.53 12.78
C LEU A 116 13.73 -5.53 11.84
N GLY A 117 14.26 -5.33 10.62
CA GLY A 117 13.67 -4.44 9.62
C GLY A 117 13.72 -2.96 9.98
N VAL A 118 14.58 -2.59 10.93
CA VAL A 118 14.77 -1.19 11.34
C VAL A 118 15.59 -0.46 10.29
N LEU A 119 15.14 0.73 9.91
CA LEU A 119 15.87 1.59 8.98
C LEU A 119 16.65 2.62 9.78
N MET A 120 17.92 2.83 9.43
CA MET A 120 18.73 3.90 9.99
C MET A 120 18.49 5.18 9.18
N GLY A 121 18.01 6.22 9.87
CA GLY A 121 17.82 7.55 9.34
C GLY A 121 19.07 8.41 9.47
N GLU A 122 18.86 9.71 9.63
CA GLU A 122 19.95 10.68 9.78
C GLU A 122 20.81 10.41 11.02
N ALA A 123 22.11 10.64 10.89
CA ALA A 123 23.08 10.53 11.97
C ALA A 123 23.86 11.85 12.10
N GLN A 124 24.02 12.31 13.33
CA GLN A 124 24.79 13.48 13.71
C GLN A 124 26.05 13.02 14.45
N PHE A 125 27.20 13.44 13.96
CA PHE A 125 28.51 13.02 14.46
C PHE A 125 29.12 14.14 15.30
N GLY A 126 29.20 13.93 16.61
CA GLY A 126 29.91 14.80 17.55
C GLY A 126 30.89 13.99 18.40
N THR A 127 30.97 14.28 19.70
CA THR A 127 31.70 13.44 20.67
C THR A 127 31.14 12.02 20.70
N GLN A 128 29.82 11.90 20.52
CA GLN A 128 29.08 10.66 20.31
C GLN A 128 28.27 10.78 19.03
N VAL A 129 27.72 9.65 18.57
CA VAL A 129 26.87 9.60 17.39
C VAL A 129 25.42 9.59 17.84
N THR A 130 24.65 10.60 17.43
CA THR A 130 23.19 10.60 17.60
C THR A 130 22.57 10.13 16.31
N VAL A 131 21.78 9.05 16.37
CA VAL A 131 21.15 8.44 15.19
C VAL A 131 19.65 8.30 15.37
N THR A 132 18.91 8.60 14.31
CA THR A 132 17.48 8.34 14.20
C THR A 132 17.24 6.95 13.61
N LEU A 133 16.35 6.19 14.22
CA LEU A 133 15.93 4.85 13.82
C LEU A 133 14.44 4.87 13.48
N GLU A 134 14.07 4.33 12.33
CA GLU A 134 12.69 4.03 11.96
C GLU A 134 12.45 2.55 12.27
N VAL A 135 11.71 2.29 13.35
CA VAL A 135 11.48 0.94 13.89
C VAL A 135 10.09 0.47 13.46
N PRO A 136 9.93 -0.70 12.84
CA PRO A 136 8.60 -1.26 12.59
C PRO A 136 7.80 -1.33 13.90
N GLU A 137 6.54 -0.89 13.90
CA GLU A 137 5.70 -0.85 15.10
C GLU A 137 5.68 -2.19 15.84
N ASN A 138 5.59 -3.30 15.10
CA ASN A 138 5.59 -4.66 15.64
C ASN A 138 6.94 -5.15 16.19
N GLN A 139 8.00 -4.35 16.05
CA GLN A 139 9.34 -4.63 16.54
C GLN A 139 9.80 -3.60 17.58
N TRP A 140 8.90 -2.72 18.04
CA TRP A 140 9.21 -1.64 18.97
C TRP A 140 9.84 -2.17 20.27
N GLU A 141 9.15 -3.07 20.99
CA GLU A 141 9.64 -3.59 22.26
C GLU A 141 10.93 -4.43 22.13
N PRO A 142 11.06 -5.37 21.15
CA PRO A 142 12.32 -6.07 20.90
C PRO A 142 13.51 -5.14 20.66
N VAL A 143 13.31 -4.08 19.88
CA VAL A 143 14.38 -3.12 19.57
C VAL A 143 14.74 -2.29 20.80
N GLN A 144 13.76 -1.86 21.60
CA GLN A 144 14.03 -1.18 22.87
C GLN A 144 14.88 -2.04 23.81
N GLN A 145 14.52 -3.31 24.01
CA GLN A 145 15.30 -4.23 24.87
C GLN A 145 16.72 -4.50 24.33
N LEU A 146 16.88 -4.58 23.02
CA LEU A 146 18.19 -4.75 22.40
C LEU A 146 19.08 -3.53 22.66
N ILE A 147 18.50 -2.33 22.61
CA ILE A 147 19.18 -1.07 22.81
C ILE A 147 19.56 -0.85 24.28
N GLU A 148 18.71 -1.22 25.23
CA GLU A 148 19.02 -1.15 26.67
C GLU A 148 20.22 -2.03 27.08
N ARG A 149 20.60 -2.99 26.24
CA ARG A 149 21.73 -3.91 26.45
C ARG A 149 22.99 -3.52 25.67
N LEU A 150 22.97 -2.37 24.97
CA LEU A 150 24.14 -1.82 24.28
C LEU A 150 25.08 -1.14 25.27
#